data_AF-A0A553UWY6-F1
#
_entry.id   AF-A0A553UWY6-F1
#
_cell.length_a   1.000
_cell.length_b   1.000
_cell.length_c   1.000
_cell.angle_alpha   90.00
_cell.angle_beta   90.00
_cell.angle_gamma   90.00
#
_symmetry.space_group_name_H-M   'P 1'
#
loop_
_entity.id
_entity.type
_entity.pdbx_description
1 polymer ?
#
loop_
_entity_poly.entity_id
_entity_poly.type
_entity_poly.pdbx_seq_one_letter_code
_entity_poly.pdbx_strand_id
1 'polypeptide(L)'
;MTPSDLLTFLFRRGGQEYAVQLVSPQSKPSKAKPSKKPPAAPTIQEQPLYRLILRGEEVQATGPSGQTRQLSRQAFLEVFGAYHFAGAEPTGVLSDLGPLFGAG
;
A
#
# COMPACT_ATOMS: atom_id res chain seq x y z
N MET A 1 6.57 -0.26 -6.74
CA MET A 1 6.81 1.17 -6.47
C MET A 1 7.41 1.34 -5.08
N THR A 2 8.23 2.37 -4.87
CA THR A 2 8.75 2.68 -3.53
C THR A 2 7.66 3.33 -2.66
N PRO A 3 7.82 3.39 -1.33
CA PRO A 3 6.87 4.08 -0.44
C PRO A 3 6.74 5.58 -0.77
N SER A 4 7.85 6.23 -1.13
CA SER A 4 7.85 7.65 -1.53
C SER A 4 7.08 7.86 -2.84
N ASP A 5 7.30 6.99 -3.84
CA ASP A 5 6.55 7.02 -5.10
C ASP A 5 5.05 6.80 -4.88
N LEU A 6 4.70 5.88 -3.98
CA LEU A 6 3.31 5.61 -3.64
C LEU A 6 2.65 6.83 -2.99
N LEU A 7 3.31 7.52 -2.07
CA LEU A 7 2.78 8.74 -1.47
C LEU A 7 2.56 9.83 -2.53
N THR A 8 3.51 10.03 -3.43
CA THR A 8 3.35 10.96 -4.56
C THR A 8 2.19 10.55 -5.48
N PHE A 9 2.03 9.25 -5.73
CA PHE A 9 0.92 8.69 -6.51
C PHE A 9 -0.43 8.99 -5.87
N LEU A 10 -0.57 8.76 -4.56
CA LEU A 10 -1.80 8.98 -3.81
C LEU A 10 -2.13 10.47 -3.70
N PHE A 11 -1.12 11.31 -3.47
CA PHE A 11 -1.27 12.76 -3.37
C PHE A 11 -1.88 13.38 -4.62
N ARG A 12 -1.43 12.94 -5.80
CA ARG A 12 -1.97 13.42 -7.08
C ARG A 12 -3.42 13.04 -7.33
N ARG A 13 -3.95 12.06 -6.59
CA ARG A 13 -5.31 11.51 -6.76
C ARG A 13 -6.21 11.77 -5.55
N GLY A 14 -5.74 12.63 -4.63
CA GLY A 14 -6.44 13.27 -3.52
C GLY A 14 -7.72 12.62 -3.00
N GLY A 15 -7.67 12.07 -1.78
CA GLY A 15 -8.89 11.69 -1.05
C GLY A 15 -9.59 10.45 -1.59
N GLN A 16 -8.94 9.63 -2.42
CA GLN A 16 -9.44 8.33 -2.84
C GLN A 16 -8.69 7.19 -2.12
N GLU A 17 -9.40 6.11 -1.81
CA GLU A 17 -8.80 4.90 -1.26
C GLU A 17 -8.23 4.01 -2.36
N TYR A 18 -7.02 3.52 -2.09
CA TYR A 18 -6.31 2.58 -2.95
C TYR A 18 -5.95 1.32 -2.18
N ALA A 19 -6.21 0.18 -2.80
CA ALA A 19 -5.71 -1.11 -2.39
C ALA A 19 -4.30 -1.34 -2.99
N VAL A 20 -3.32 -1.62 -2.14
CA VAL A 20 -1.94 -1.88 -2.51
C VAL A 20 -1.45 -3.17 -1.86
N GLN A 21 -0.61 -3.93 -2.57
CA GLN A 21 0.00 -5.14 -2.02
C GLN A 21 1.40 -4.82 -1.54
N LEU A 22 1.73 -5.21 -0.30
CA LEU A 22 3.08 -5.05 0.22
C LEU A 22 3.97 -6.19 -0.28
N VAL A 23 5.01 -5.84 -1.03
CA VAL A 23 6.04 -6.76 -1.52
C VAL A 23 7.23 -6.69 -0.57
N SER A 24 7.73 -7.86 -0.19
CA SER A 24 8.88 -8.01 0.70
C SER A 24 10.08 -7.17 0.25
N PRO A 25 10.94 -6.73 1.19
CA PRO A 25 12.22 -6.10 0.84
C PRO A 25 12.94 -6.99 -0.16
N GLN A 26 13.39 -6.40 -1.26
CA GLN A 26 14.09 -7.09 -2.33
C GLN A 26 15.24 -7.90 -1.74
N SER A 27 15.02 -9.19 -1.53
CA SER A 27 16.12 -10.11 -1.38
C SER A 27 16.85 -10.04 -2.71
N LYS A 28 18.14 -9.66 -2.67
CA LYS A 28 19.03 -9.66 -3.84
C LYS A 28 18.70 -10.90 -4.69
N PRO A 29 18.67 -10.82 -6.03
CA PRO A 29 18.53 -12.01 -6.85
C PRO A 29 19.72 -12.93 -6.54
N SER A 30 19.53 -13.85 -5.61
CA SER A 30 20.44 -14.97 -5.42
C SER A 30 20.43 -15.69 -6.74
N LYS A 31 21.58 -15.78 -7.40
CA LYS A 31 21.79 -16.55 -8.63
C LYS A 31 21.16 -17.94 -8.43
N ALA A 32 19.92 -18.09 -8.89
CA ALA A 32 19.24 -19.37 -8.89
C ALA A 32 20.01 -20.23 -9.89
N LYS A 33 20.72 -21.24 -9.39
CA LYS A 33 21.12 -22.37 -10.23
C LYS A 33 19.87 -22.86 -10.96
N PRO A 34 19.95 -23.20 -12.26
CA PRO A 34 18.80 -23.69 -12.99
C PRO A 34 18.43 -25.08 -12.46
N SER A 35 17.51 -25.11 -11.51
CA SER A 35 16.86 -26.34 -11.07
C SER A 35 15.98 -26.82 -12.22
N LYS A 36 16.33 -27.97 -12.79
CA LYS A 36 15.51 -28.73 -13.74
C LYS A 36 14.21 -29.18 -13.06
N LYS A 37 13.20 -28.33 -13.03
CA LYS A 37 11.80 -28.69 -12.80
C LYS A 37 10.95 -27.58 -13.43
N PRO A 38 9.92 -27.89 -14.23
CA PRO A 38 9.02 -26.84 -14.73
C PRO A 38 8.51 -26.05 -13.52
N PRO A 39 8.48 -24.71 -13.58
CA PRO A 39 7.94 -23.93 -12.48
C PRO A 39 6.49 -24.35 -12.31
N ALA A 40 6.19 -24.96 -11.15
CA ALA A 40 4.82 -25.15 -10.72
C ALA A 40 4.12 -23.78 -10.79
N ALA A 41 2.88 -23.78 -11.30
CA ALA A 41 2.06 -22.58 -11.41
C ALA A 41 2.21 -21.72 -10.14
N PRO A 42 2.37 -20.39 -10.26
CA PRO A 42 2.59 -19.54 -9.11
C PRO A 42 1.43 -19.77 -8.13
N THR A 43 1.74 -20.41 -7.01
CA THR A 43 0.84 -20.42 -5.86
C THR A 43 0.61 -18.96 -5.53
N ILE A 44 -0.63 -18.50 -5.68
CA ILE A 44 -1.07 -17.16 -5.30
C ILE A 44 -0.82 -17.09 -3.79
N GLN A 45 0.37 -16.67 -3.38
CA GLN A 45 0.59 -16.19 -2.03
C GLN A 45 -0.29 -14.95 -1.93
N GLU A 46 -1.32 -15.03 -1.09
CA GLU A 46 -2.18 -13.90 -0.77
C GLU A 46 -1.29 -12.81 -0.15
N GLN A 47 -0.78 -11.92 -1.00
CA GLN A 47 0.06 -10.82 -0.56
C GLN A 47 -0.78 -9.92 0.33
N PRO A 48 -0.24 -9.46 1.48
CA PRO A 48 -1.01 -8.67 2.41
C PRO A 48 -1.50 -7.38 1.73
N LEU A 49 -2.82 -7.23 1.67
CA LEU A 49 -3.48 -6.10 1.05
C LEU A 49 -3.64 -4.98 2.09
N TYR A 50 -3.09 -3.81 1.76
CA TYR A 50 -3.26 -2.59 2.54
C TYR A 50 -4.20 -1.65 1.79
N ARG A 51 -5.08 -0.99 2.53
CA ARG A 51 -5.92 0.10 1.98
C ARG A 51 -5.39 1.42 2.48
N LEU A 52 -5.08 2.32 1.56
CA LEU A 52 -4.43 3.58 1.85
C LEU A 52 -5.26 4.75 1.32
N ILE A 53 -5.42 5.77 2.15
CA ILE A 53 -5.99 7.06 1.79
C ILE A 53 -4.99 8.14 2.20
N LEU A 54 -4.71 9.09 1.31
CA LEU A 54 -3.90 10.26 1.64
C LEU A 54 -4.78 11.53 1.67
N ARG A 55 -4.70 12.28 2.77
CA ARG A 55 -5.38 13.55 3.00
C ARG A 55 -4.36 14.60 3.43
N GLY A 56 -4.03 15.53 2.53
CA GLY A 56 -2.94 16.47 2.77
C GLY A 56 -1.63 15.73 3.03
N GLU A 57 -1.11 15.82 4.26
CA GLU A 57 0.13 15.15 4.68
C GLU A 57 -0.11 13.89 5.54
N GLU A 58 -1.37 13.57 5.84
CA GLU A 58 -1.76 12.42 6.66
C GLU A 58 -2.18 11.24 5.80
N VAL A 59 -1.61 10.07 6.12
CA VAL A 59 -1.92 8.78 5.51
C VAL A 59 -2.78 7.99 6.47
N GLN A 60 -4.00 7.67 6.08
CA GLN A 60 -4.78 6.63 6.74
C GLN A 60 -4.41 5.28 6.10
N ALA A 61 -3.78 4.41 6.89
CA ALA A 61 -3.36 3.08 6.47
C ALA A 61 -4.15 2.00 7.21
N THR A 62 -4.91 1.21 6.46
CA THR A 62 -5.64 0.06 6.97
C THR A 62 -4.94 -1.22 6.57
N GLY A 63 -4.45 -1.96 7.56
CA GLY A 63 -3.74 -3.21 7.36
C GLY A 63 -4.66 -4.39 7.03
N PRO A 64 -4.08 -5.55 6.68
CA PRO A 64 -4.83 -6.77 6.34
C PRO A 64 -5.65 -7.31 7.51
N SER A 65 -5.29 -6.97 8.76
CA SER A 65 -6.09 -7.28 9.96
C SER A 65 -7.33 -6.39 10.14
N GLY A 66 -7.56 -5.44 9.22
CA GLY A 66 -8.61 -4.43 9.32
C GLY A 66 -8.28 -3.26 10.26
N GLN A 67 -7.15 -3.31 10.97
CA GLN A 67 -6.72 -2.21 11.83
C GLN A 67 -6.32 -0.99 11.01
N THR A 68 -6.89 0.15 11.36
CA THR A 68 -6.63 1.44 10.72
C THR A 68 -5.73 2.29 11.60
N ARG A 69 -4.70 2.90 11.01
CA ARG A 69 -3.82 3.87 11.68
C ARG A 69 -3.68 5.13 10.85
N GLN A 70 -3.64 6.26 11.53
CA GLN A 70 -3.25 7.53 10.95
C GLN A 70 -1.74 7.71 11.12
N LEU A 71 -1.06 8.00 10.02
CA LEU A 71 0.39 8.14 9.95
C LEU A 71 0.71 9.47 9.28
N SER A 72 1.65 10.22 9.83
CA SER A 72 2.28 11.29 9.06
C SER A 72 3.05 10.68 7.88
N ARG A 73 3.33 11.49 6.86
CA ARG A 73 4.20 11.08 5.76
C ARG A 73 5.53 10.49 6.23
N GLN A 74 6.16 11.10 7.24
CA GLN A 74 7.40 10.60 7.82
C GLN A 74 7.21 9.23 8.49
N ALA A 75 6.20 9.09 9.35
CA ALA A 75 5.92 7.83 10.04
C ALA A 75 5.60 6.70 9.04
N PHE A 76 4.92 7.03 7.93
CA PHE A 76 4.68 6.07 6.85
C PHE A 76 6.00 5.58 6.23
N LEU A 77 6.94 6.49 5.94
CA LEU A 77 8.25 6.13 5.40
C LEU A 77 9.10 5.36 6.40
N GLU A 78 9.00 5.63 7.69
CA GLU A 78 9.71 4.87 8.72
C GLU A 78 9.19 3.42 8.81
N VAL A 79 7.87 3.22 8.71
CA VAL A 79 7.25 1.89 8.77
C VAL A 79 7.49 1.10 7.48
N PHE A 80 7.30 1.74 6.32
CA PHE A 80 7.28 1.06 5.02
C PHE A 80 8.56 1.26 4.19
N GLY A 81 9.53 2.05 4.66
CA GLY A 81 10.72 2.48 3.91
C GLY A 81 11.57 1.36 3.32
N ALA A 82 11.57 0.18 3.94
CA ALA A 82 12.30 -0.99 3.46
C ALA A 82 11.52 -1.84 2.43
N TYR A 83 10.24 -1.55 2.23
CA TYR A 83 9.34 -2.37 1.42
C TYR A 83 9.09 -1.77 0.05
N HIS A 84 8.50 -2.58 -0.82
CA HIS A 84 7.92 -2.11 -2.08
C HIS A 84 6.42 -2.39 -2.10
N PHE A 85 5.71 -1.66 -2.94
CA PHE A 85 4.28 -1.91 -3.18
C PHE A 85 4.04 -2.35 -4.61
N ALA A 86 3.18 -3.35 -4.79
CA ALA A 86 2.69 -3.82 -6.09
C ALA A 86 1.20 -3.48 -6.25
N GLY A 87 0.86 -2.98 -7.44
CA GLY A 87 -0.49 -2.50 -7.73
C GLY A 87 -0.87 -1.27 -6.90
N ALA A 88 -1.66 -0.39 -7.48
CA ALA A 88 -2.42 0.60 -6.74
C ALA A 88 -3.78 0.67 -7.41
N GLU A 89 -4.70 -0.15 -6.92
CA GLU A 89 -6.03 -0.28 -7.48
C GLU A 89 -6.99 0.61 -6.70
N PRO A 90 -7.75 1.49 -7.37
CA PRO A 90 -8.77 2.26 -6.70
C PRO A 90 -9.84 1.32 -6.16
N THR A 91 -10.21 1.44 -4.89
CA THR A 91 -11.26 0.58 -4.30
C THR A 91 -12.67 1.04 -4.65
N GLY A 92 -12.79 2.23 -5.25
CA GLY A 92 -14.06 2.93 -5.46
C GLY A 92 -14.54 3.69 -4.22
N VAL A 93 -13.89 3.53 -3.07
CA VAL A 93 -14.17 4.34 -1.88
C VAL A 93 -13.50 5.69 -2.04
N LEU A 94 -14.33 6.73 -2.15
CA LEU A 94 -13.89 8.09 -1.95
C LEU A 94 -13.87 8.35 -0.46
N SER A 95 -12.76 8.88 0.02
CA SER A 95 -12.68 9.57 1.30
C SER A 95 -13.38 10.92 1.11
N ASP A 96 -14.67 10.88 0.87
CA ASP A 96 -15.50 12.06 0.77
C ASP A 96 -15.79 12.54 2.18
N LEU A 97 -15.29 13.74 2.47
CA LEU A 97 -15.82 14.71 3.41
C LEU A 97 -16.45 14.09 4.68
N GLY A 98 -15.73 14.20 5.80
CA GLY A 98 -16.40 14.16 7.11
C GLY A 98 -17.65 15.05 7.05
N PRO A 99 -18.73 14.70 7.78
CA PRO A 99 -20.07 15.20 7.50
C PRO A 99 -20.05 16.70 7.19
N LEU A 100 -20.49 17.08 5.99
CA LEU A 100 -20.49 18.47 5.50
C LEU A 100 -21.29 19.44 6.37
N PHE A 101 -22.02 18.91 7.35
CA PHE A 101 -22.75 19.65 8.36
C PHE A 101 -22.39 19.04 9.72
N GLY A 102 -21.79 19.84 10.60
CA GLY A 102 -21.52 19.45 11.97
C GLY A 102 -22.81 18.97 12.64
N ALA A 103 -22.74 17.83 13.34
CA ALA A 103 -23.75 17.50 14.32
C ALA A 103 -23.59 18.52 15.46
N GLY A 104 -24.52 19.49 15.49
CA GLY A 104 -24.74 20.35 16.64
C GLY A 104 -25.38 19.62 17.80
#